data_AF-T0YR64-F1
#
_entry.id   AF-T0YR64-F1
#
_cell.length_a   1.000
_cell.length_b   1.000
_cell.length_c   1.000
_cell.angle_alpha   90.00
_cell.angle_beta   90.00
_cell.angle_gamma   90.00
#
_symmetry.space_group_name_H-M   'P 1'
#
loop_
_entity.id
_entity.type
_entity.pdbx_description
1 polymer ?
#
loop_
_entity_poly.entity_id
_entity_poly.type
_entity_poly.pdbx_seq_one_letter_code
_entity_poly.pdbx_strand_id
1 'polypeptide(L)'
;FLNPGLLGTQSQFMRRFFVPIQTEGSEEARKHLRRATGPFVLRRLKADPAVAPDLPSKIETKVYCPLTREQATLYQAVLRDLEGDLGEAEGMSRRGMILATLSKLKQVCNHPAHFLGDGSALAARSGKLTRLVEILDEVIAEGERALIFTQYREMGALL
;
A
#
# COMPACT_ATOMS: atom_id res chain seq x y z
N PHE A 1 -8.33 17.84 18.57
CA PHE A 1 -8.76 18.52 17.33
C PHE A 1 -10.27 18.47 17.14
N LEU A 2 -10.95 17.31 17.21
CA LEU A 2 -12.43 17.28 17.10
C LEU A 2 -13.16 17.53 18.43
N ASN A 3 -12.75 16.85 19.51
CA ASN A 3 -13.28 17.03 20.86
C ASN A 3 -12.12 17.09 21.87
N PRO A 4 -11.56 18.28 22.14
CA PRO A 4 -10.46 18.42 23.08
C PRO A 4 -10.81 17.82 24.46
N GLY A 5 -9.88 17.07 25.06
CA GLY A 5 -10.05 16.46 26.38
C GLY A 5 -10.85 15.15 26.42
N LEU A 6 -11.69 14.85 25.42
CA LEU A 6 -12.57 13.66 25.40
C LEU A 6 -11.83 12.33 25.64
N LEU A 7 -10.62 12.20 25.09
CA LEU A 7 -9.79 10.99 25.17
C LEU A 7 -8.54 11.17 26.04
N GLY A 8 -8.42 12.31 26.70
CA GLY A 8 -7.24 12.69 27.48
C GLY A 8 -6.00 12.96 26.62
N THR A 9 -4.84 12.90 27.26
CA THR A 9 -3.52 13.00 26.62
C THR A 9 -3.19 11.72 25.84
N GLN A 10 -2.20 11.79 24.96
CA GLN A 10 -1.73 10.61 24.21
C GLN A 10 -1.36 9.45 25.14
N SER A 11 -0.63 9.71 26.23
CA SER A 11 -0.24 8.66 27.19
C SER A 11 -1.43 8.04 27.92
N GLN A 12 -2.43 8.87 28.26
CA GLN A 12 -3.68 8.38 28.86
C GLN A 12 -4.47 7.52 27.86
N PHE A 13 -4.57 7.96 26.60
CA PHE A 13 -5.22 7.18 25.54
C PHE A 13 -4.52 5.84 25.29
N MET A 14 -3.19 5.86 25.23
CA MET A 14 -2.39 4.66 25.02
C MET A 14 -2.65 3.62 26.11
N ARG A 15 -2.60 4.05 27.37
CA ARG A 15 -2.85 3.20 28.53
C ARG A 15 -4.30 2.72 28.64
N ARG A 16 -5.28 3.59 28.38
CA ARG A 16 -6.70 3.32 28.63
C ARG A 16 -7.38 2.56 27.48
N PHE A 17 -6.89 2.73 26.25
CA PHE A 17 -7.53 2.17 25.06
C PHE A 17 -6.55 1.42 24.18
N PHE A 18 -5.45 2.05 23.71
CA PHE A 18 -4.63 1.44 22.66
C PHE A 18 -4.02 0.10 23.08
N VAL A 19 -3.25 0.07 24.18
CA VAL A 19 -2.56 -1.15 24.65
C VAL A 19 -3.56 -2.24 25.03
N PRO A 20 -4.61 -1.96 25.84
CA PRO A 20 -5.63 -2.96 26.14
C PRO A 20 -6.32 -3.53 24.90
N ILE A 21 -6.57 -2.71 23.87
CA ILE A 21 -7.29 -3.15 22.67
C ILE A 21 -6.38 -3.92 21.70
N GLN A 22 -5.19 -3.40 21.40
CA GLN A 22 -4.29 -3.96 20.39
C GLN A 22 -3.48 -5.14 20.92
N THR A 23 -2.98 -5.04 22.15
CA THR A 23 -2.06 -6.04 22.70
C THR A 23 -2.80 -7.07 23.53
N GLU A 24 -3.76 -6.65 24.36
CA GLU A 24 -4.44 -7.54 25.32
C GLU A 24 -5.80 -8.05 24.81
N GLY A 25 -6.32 -7.49 23.71
CA GLY A 25 -7.61 -7.89 23.13
C GLY A 25 -8.83 -7.53 24.01
N SER A 26 -8.73 -6.53 24.88
CA SER A 26 -9.78 -6.12 25.81
C SER A 26 -11.03 -5.59 25.08
N GLU A 27 -12.10 -6.37 25.12
CA GLU A 27 -13.41 -5.96 24.60
C GLU A 27 -14.08 -4.87 25.43
N GLU A 28 -13.77 -4.77 26.72
CA GLU A 28 -14.29 -3.70 27.57
C GLU A 28 -13.74 -2.34 27.15
N ALA A 29 -12.41 -2.26 26.94
CA ALA A 29 -11.78 -1.05 26.44
C ALA A 29 -12.32 -0.67 25.05
N ARG A 30 -12.56 -1.65 24.16
CA ARG A 30 -13.21 -1.43 22.85
C ARG A 30 -14.60 -0.83 22.98
N LYS A 31 -15.47 -1.43 23.81
CA LYS A 31 -16.84 -0.94 24.03
C LYS A 31 -16.84 0.46 24.62
N HIS A 32 -15.95 0.74 25.57
CA HIS A 32 -15.80 2.07 26.17
C HIS A 32 -15.39 3.11 25.12
N LEU A 33 -14.37 2.81 24.31
CA LEU A 33 -13.94 3.71 23.24
C LEU A 33 -15.06 3.96 22.23
N ARG A 34 -15.78 2.90 21.83
CA ARG A 34 -16.93 3.00 20.92
C ARG A 34 -18.04 3.88 21.48
N ARG A 35 -18.37 3.74 22.77
CA ARG A 35 -19.39 4.58 23.44
C ARG A 35 -18.96 6.04 23.51
N ALA A 36 -17.69 6.30 23.82
CA ALA A 36 -17.15 7.67 23.92
C ALA A 36 -17.09 8.38 22.56
N THR A 37 -16.78 7.65 21.49
CA THR A 37 -16.62 8.21 20.14
C THR A 37 -17.89 8.16 19.30
N GLY A 38 -18.83 7.28 19.63
CA GLY A 38 -20.05 7.01 18.85
C GLY A 38 -20.87 8.24 18.44
N PRO A 39 -21.17 9.19 19.35
CA PRO A 39 -21.92 10.40 19.00
C PRO A 39 -21.25 11.28 17.93
N PHE A 40 -19.96 11.10 17.70
CA PHE A 40 -19.15 11.91 16.78
C PHE A 40 -18.71 11.14 15.53
N VAL A 41 -19.01 9.84 15.45
CA VAL A 41 -18.58 8.97 14.34
C VAL A 41 -19.79 8.31 13.72
N LEU A 42 -20.19 8.77 12.53
CA LEU A 42 -21.16 8.08 11.70
C LEU A 42 -20.44 7.12 10.75
N ARG A 43 -20.66 5.82 10.91
CA ARG A 43 -20.14 4.78 10.01
C ARG A 43 -21.31 3.98 9.43
N ARG A 44 -21.41 3.96 8.11
CA ARG A 44 -22.35 3.11 7.35
C ARG A 44 -21.55 2.18 6.43
N LEU A 45 -22.06 0.99 6.17
CA LEU A 45 -21.46 0.03 5.25
C LEU A 45 -22.19 0.07 3.91
N LYS A 46 -21.49 -0.17 2.79
CA LYS A 46 -22.16 -0.32 1.48
C LYS A 46 -23.11 -1.54 1.44
N ALA A 47 -22.85 -2.54 2.28
CA ALA A 47 -23.70 -3.70 2.49
C ALA A 47 -24.91 -3.41 3.40
N ASP A 48 -25.05 -2.19 3.93
CA ASP A 48 -26.25 -1.80 4.68
C ASP A 48 -27.43 -1.80 3.70
N PRO A 49 -28.46 -2.65 3.91
CA PRO A 49 -29.61 -2.75 3.02
C PRO A 49 -30.33 -1.40 2.80
N ALA A 50 -30.20 -0.47 3.75
CA ALA A 50 -30.81 0.86 3.66
C ALA A 50 -30.00 1.86 2.80
N VAL A 51 -28.82 1.48 2.28
CA VAL A 51 -27.89 2.42 1.61
C VAL A 51 -27.75 2.16 0.11
N ALA A 52 -27.66 0.90 -0.34
CA ALA A 52 -27.45 0.58 -1.75
C ALA A 52 -27.84 -0.87 -2.08
N PRO A 53 -29.14 -1.19 -2.25
CA PRO A 53 -29.59 -2.56 -2.50
C PRO A 53 -29.12 -3.13 -3.85
N ASP A 54 -28.89 -2.26 -4.85
CA ASP A 54 -28.60 -2.69 -6.23
C ASP A 54 -27.10 -2.74 -6.56
N LEU A 55 -26.20 -2.47 -5.60
CA LEU A 55 -24.77 -2.50 -5.87
C LEU A 55 -24.27 -3.96 -5.86
N PRO A 56 -23.69 -4.47 -6.96
CA PRO A 56 -23.14 -5.82 -6.98
C PRO A 56 -21.99 -5.94 -5.96
N SER A 57 -21.74 -7.17 -5.51
CA SER A 57 -20.64 -7.45 -4.61
C SER A 57 -19.30 -7.08 -5.27
N LYS A 58 -18.41 -6.46 -4.48
CA LYS A 58 -17.05 -6.19 -4.95
C LYS A 58 -16.28 -7.50 -5.02
N ILE A 59 -15.81 -7.85 -6.21
CA ILE A 59 -14.86 -8.94 -6.41
C ILE A 59 -13.44 -8.39 -6.23
N GLU A 60 -12.62 -9.06 -5.42
CA GLU A 60 -11.24 -8.68 -5.18
C GLU A 60 -10.31 -9.87 -5.42
N THR A 61 -9.45 -9.74 -6.42
CA THR A 61 -8.53 -10.80 -6.84
C THR A 61 -7.10 -10.33 -6.71
N LYS A 62 -6.26 -11.12 -6.02
CA LYS A 62 -4.82 -10.88 -5.96
C LYS A 62 -4.13 -11.53 -7.15
N VAL A 63 -3.42 -10.73 -7.94
CA VAL A 63 -2.66 -11.20 -9.10
C VAL A 63 -1.17 -11.19 -8.76
N TYR A 64 -0.56 -12.37 -8.71
CA TYR A 64 0.88 -12.51 -8.46
C TYR A 64 1.65 -12.45 -9.78
N CYS A 65 2.52 -11.45 -9.92
CA CYS A 65 3.33 -11.25 -11.12
C CYS A 65 4.78 -11.62 -10.81
N PRO A 66 5.38 -12.61 -11.50
CA PRO A 66 6.80 -12.91 -11.33
C PRO A 66 7.67 -11.76 -11.85
N LEU A 67 8.87 -11.60 -11.29
CA LEU A 67 9.85 -10.66 -11.82
C LEU A 67 10.40 -11.19 -13.14
N THR A 68 10.60 -10.30 -14.12
CA THR A 68 11.40 -10.62 -15.30
C THR A 68 12.87 -10.85 -14.90
N ARG A 69 13.66 -11.44 -15.80
CA ARG A 69 15.10 -11.61 -15.58
C ARG A 69 15.79 -10.26 -15.31
N GLU A 70 15.45 -9.23 -16.09
CA GLU A 70 15.98 -7.88 -15.91
C GLU A 70 15.62 -7.31 -14.52
N GLN A 71 14.34 -7.40 -14.13
CA GLN A 71 13.89 -6.96 -12.81
C GLN A 71 14.63 -7.71 -11.70
N ALA A 72 14.78 -9.03 -11.81
CA ALA A 72 15.51 -9.83 -10.82
C ALA A 72 16.97 -9.40 -10.72
N THR A 73 17.65 -9.13 -11.85
CA THR A 73 19.03 -8.63 -11.85
C THR A 73 19.16 -7.27 -11.16
N LEU A 74 18.30 -6.31 -11.51
CA LEU A 74 18.27 -4.98 -10.87
C LEU A 74 17.95 -5.07 -9.39
N TYR A 75 16.98 -5.91 -9.01
CA TYR A 75 16.58 -6.13 -7.63
C TYR A 75 17.75 -6.63 -6.79
N GLN A 76 18.50 -7.62 -7.31
CA GLN A 76 19.68 -8.16 -6.64
C GLN A 76 20.83 -7.13 -6.56
N ALA A 77 21.00 -6.29 -7.56
CA ALA A 77 21.98 -5.19 -7.49
C ALA A 77 21.65 -4.21 -6.35
N VAL A 78 20.39 -3.77 -6.27
CA VAL A 78 19.93 -2.88 -5.20
C VAL A 78 20.11 -3.47 -3.80
N LEU A 79 19.93 -4.79 -3.64
CA LEU A 79 20.19 -5.46 -2.36
C LEU A 79 21.67 -5.51 -2.01
N ARG A 80 22.55 -5.83 -2.97
CA ARG A 80 24.00 -5.85 -2.75
C ARG A 80 24.55 -4.48 -2.36
N ASP A 81 24.06 -3.43 -3.00
CA ASP A 81 24.45 -2.05 -2.65
C ASP A 81 24.08 -1.74 -1.18
N LEU A 82 22.88 -2.12 -0.75
CA LEU A 82 22.47 -1.96 0.65
C LEU A 82 23.36 -2.77 1.61
N GLU A 83 23.69 -4.02 1.27
CA GLU A 83 24.56 -4.86 2.13
C GLU A 83 25.95 -4.24 2.31
N GLY A 84 26.53 -3.65 1.26
CA GLY A 84 27.79 -2.91 1.34
C GLY A 84 27.69 -1.67 2.24
N ASP A 85 26.62 -0.89 2.09
CA ASP A 85 26.44 0.38 2.82
C ASP A 85 26.05 0.18 4.30
N LEU A 86 25.43 -0.96 4.64
CA LEU A 86 24.94 -1.23 6.00
C LEU A 86 26.04 -1.51 7.03
N GLY A 87 27.24 -1.87 6.59
CA GLY A 87 28.33 -2.31 7.47
C GLY A 87 28.73 -1.28 8.54
N GLU A 88 28.55 0.01 8.26
CA GLU A 88 28.97 1.11 9.14
C GLU A 88 27.79 1.95 9.66
N ALA A 89 26.56 1.57 9.33
CA ALA A 89 25.38 2.39 9.55
C ALA A 89 24.63 2.07 10.85
N GLU A 90 24.37 3.08 11.67
CA GLU A 90 23.60 2.94 12.90
C GLU A 90 22.42 3.94 13.01
N GLY A 91 21.53 3.64 13.96
CA GLY A 91 20.45 4.55 14.37
C GLY A 91 19.58 5.04 13.20
N MET A 92 19.45 6.36 13.07
CA MET A 92 18.61 6.99 12.05
C MET A 92 19.17 6.80 10.64
N SER A 93 20.49 6.80 10.48
CA SER A 93 21.15 6.63 9.18
C SER A 93 20.77 5.28 8.55
N ARG A 94 20.90 4.21 9.34
CA ARG A 94 20.51 2.85 8.94
C ARG A 94 19.04 2.76 8.53
N ARG A 95 18.14 3.37 9.30
CA ARG A 95 16.70 3.39 8.98
C ARG A 95 16.42 4.13 7.68
N GLY A 96 17.07 5.27 7.46
CA GLY A 96 16.96 6.04 6.23
C GLY A 96 17.38 5.23 5.00
N MET A 97 18.51 4.52 5.08
CA MET A 97 18.99 3.65 3.99
C MET A 97 18.03 2.51 3.69
N ILE A 98 17.51 1.82 4.72
CA ILE A 98 16.51 0.75 4.52
C ILE A 98 15.28 1.30 3.79
N LEU A 99 14.76 2.45 4.22
CA LEU A 99 13.59 3.07 3.58
C LEU A 99 13.87 3.49 2.13
N ALA A 100 15.05 4.05 1.86
CA ALA A 100 15.47 4.39 0.50
C ALA A 100 15.56 3.15 -0.39
N THR A 101 16.16 2.06 0.12
CA THR A 101 16.26 0.79 -0.60
C THR A 101 14.89 0.17 -0.86
N LEU A 102 13.99 0.17 0.12
CA LEU A 102 12.61 -0.30 -0.08
C LEU A 102 11.91 0.51 -1.19
N SER A 103 12.13 1.82 -1.27
CA SER A 103 11.61 2.63 -2.37
C SER A 103 12.17 2.19 -3.73
N LYS A 104 13.49 2.00 -3.84
CA LYS A 104 14.15 1.50 -5.06
C LYS A 104 13.60 0.14 -5.49
N LEU A 105 13.49 -0.81 -4.57
CA LEU A 105 12.94 -2.15 -4.86
C LEU A 105 11.49 -2.07 -5.36
N LYS A 106 10.66 -1.18 -4.78
CA LYS A 106 9.30 -0.93 -5.28
C LYS A 106 9.30 -0.37 -6.71
N GLN A 107 10.24 0.50 -7.06
CA GLN A 107 10.39 1.02 -8.42
C GLN A 107 10.78 -0.09 -9.40
N VAL A 108 11.78 -0.93 -9.05
CA VAL A 108 12.20 -2.10 -9.86
C VAL A 108 11.02 -3.04 -10.11
N CYS A 109 10.26 -3.37 -9.06
CA CYS A 109 9.07 -4.22 -9.16
C CYS A 109 7.94 -3.61 -9.99
N ASN A 110 7.86 -2.28 -10.11
CA ASN A 110 6.90 -1.63 -11.00
C ASN A 110 7.34 -1.73 -12.45
N HIS A 111 8.55 -1.22 -12.76
CA HIS A 111 9.12 -1.29 -14.09
C HIS A 111 10.62 -0.93 -14.08
N PRO A 112 11.51 -1.61 -14.83
CA PRO A 112 12.91 -1.21 -14.97
C PRO A 112 13.10 0.26 -15.36
N ALA A 113 12.41 0.74 -16.40
CA ALA A 113 12.45 2.15 -16.82
C ALA A 113 12.02 3.15 -15.72
N HIS A 114 11.16 2.76 -14.78
CA HIS A 114 10.79 3.62 -13.65
C HIS A 114 11.92 3.72 -12.62
N PHE A 115 12.67 2.64 -12.41
CA PHE A 115 13.86 2.65 -11.56
C PHE A 115 15.04 3.37 -12.22
N LEU A 116 15.29 3.12 -13.50
CA LEU A 116 16.42 3.65 -14.25
C LEU A 116 16.23 5.12 -14.67
N GLY A 117 14.98 5.54 -14.90
CA GLY A 117 14.67 6.91 -15.34
C GLY A 117 15.25 7.26 -16.71
N ASP A 118 15.42 6.26 -17.59
CA ASP A 118 16.22 6.36 -18.81
C ASP A 118 15.40 6.51 -20.10
N GLY A 119 14.06 6.56 -20.00
CA GLY A 119 13.16 6.69 -21.16
C GLY A 119 13.15 5.47 -22.09
N SER A 120 13.65 4.33 -21.62
CA SER A 120 13.72 3.10 -22.40
C SER A 120 12.33 2.49 -22.67
N ALA A 121 12.24 1.65 -23.71
CA ALA A 121 10.99 1.01 -24.12
C ALA A 121 10.38 0.16 -22.98
N LEU A 122 9.05 0.09 -22.92
CA LEU A 122 8.34 -0.52 -21.78
C LEU A 122 7.95 -1.99 -22.01
N ALA A 123 7.67 -2.36 -23.25
CA ALA A 123 7.12 -3.67 -23.56
C ALA A 123 8.00 -4.82 -23.08
N ALA A 124 7.37 -5.85 -22.49
CA ALA A 124 7.99 -7.12 -22.08
C ALA A 124 9.14 -7.04 -21.04
N ARG A 125 9.30 -5.91 -20.33
CA ARG A 125 10.38 -5.74 -19.33
C ARG A 125 9.91 -5.81 -17.88
N SER A 126 8.60 -5.75 -17.64
CA SER A 126 8.01 -5.87 -16.30
C SER A 126 6.88 -6.89 -16.27
N GLY A 127 6.94 -7.83 -15.32
CA GLY A 127 5.89 -8.82 -15.16
C GLY A 127 4.53 -8.20 -14.80
N LYS A 128 4.54 -7.11 -14.03
CA LYS A 128 3.30 -6.36 -13.72
C LYS A 128 2.72 -5.68 -14.94
N LEU A 129 3.57 -5.05 -15.77
CA LEU A 129 3.10 -4.37 -16.98
C LEU A 129 2.55 -5.37 -17.99
N THR A 130 3.25 -6.50 -18.20
CA THR A 130 2.76 -7.58 -19.07
C THR A 130 1.38 -8.05 -18.62
N ARG A 131 1.21 -8.38 -17.34
CA ARG A 131 -0.08 -8.85 -16.83
C ARG A 131 -1.17 -7.76 -16.84
N LEU A 132 -0.80 -6.50 -16.64
CA LEU A 132 -1.73 -5.37 -16.76
C LEU A 132 -2.26 -5.25 -18.19
N VAL A 133 -1.39 -5.33 -19.20
CA VAL A 133 -1.79 -5.26 -20.61
C VAL A 133 -2.74 -6.41 -20.94
N GLU A 134 -2.43 -7.64 -20.53
CA GLU A 134 -3.32 -8.80 -20.72
C GLU A 134 -4.73 -8.57 -20.13
N ILE A 135 -4.81 -8.02 -18.91
CA ILE A 135 -6.10 -7.70 -18.26
C ILE A 135 -6.83 -6.58 -19.02
N LEU A 136 -6.11 -5.57 -19.49
CA LEU A 136 -6.71 -4.45 -20.22
C LEU A 136 -7.21 -4.88 -21.60
N ASP A 137 -6.52 -5.80 -22.26
CA ASP A 137 -6.96 -6.37 -23.54
C ASP A 137 -8.32 -7.07 -23.37
N GLU A 138 -8.52 -7.83 -22.28
CA GLU A 138 -9.82 -8.44 -21.93
C GLU A 138 -10.90 -7.36 -21.68
N VAL A 139 -10.61 -6.35 -20.86
CA VAL A 139 -11.53 -5.23 -20.55
C VAL A 139 -11.94 -4.48 -21.82
N ILE A 140 -11.01 -4.20 -22.72
CA ILE A 140 -11.26 -3.49 -23.97
C ILE A 140 -12.10 -4.35 -24.92
N ALA A 141 -11.80 -5.65 -25.02
CA ALA A 141 -12.56 -6.59 -25.84
C ALA A 141 -14.03 -6.70 -25.41
N GLU A 142 -14.31 -6.57 -24.10
CA GLU A 142 -15.66 -6.56 -23.53
C GLU A 142 -16.35 -5.18 -23.60
N GLY A 143 -15.63 -4.13 -24.02
CA GLY A 143 -16.17 -2.76 -24.08
C GLY A 143 -16.33 -2.11 -22.71
N GLU A 144 -15.62 -2.61 -21.70
CA GLU A 144 -15.66 -2.10 -20.33
C GLU A 144 -14.64 -0.96 -20.09
N ARG A 145 -14.61 -0.43 -18.85
CA ARG A 145 -13.73 0.68 -18.46
C ARG A 145 -12.89 0.29 -17.25
N ALA A 146 -11.59 0.56 -17.31
CA ALA A 146 -10.65 0.34 -16.21
C ALA A 146 -10.21 1.66 -15.54
N LEU A 147 -9.93 1.59 -14.24
CA LEU A 147 -9.23 2.62 -13.48
C LEU A 147 -7.96 2.02 -12.87
N ILE A 148 -6.82 2.63 -13.19
CA ILE A 148 -5.50 2.14 -12.76
C ILE A 148 -4.94 3.11 -11.72
N PHE A 149 -4.53 2.56 -10.57
CA PHE A 149 -3.93 3.33 -9.49
C PHE A 149 -2.47 2.95 -9.29
N THR A 150 -1.61 3.96 -9.11
CA THR A 150 -0.20 3.79 -8.76
C THR A 150 0.20 4.81 -7.71
N GLN A 151 1.17 4.46 -6.87
CA GLN A 151 1.72 5.37 -5.86
C GLN A 151 2.69 6.40 -6.47
N TYR A 152 3.24 6.12 -7.66
CA TYR A 152 4.31 6.91 -8.27
C TYR A 152 3.78 7.67 -9.49
N ARG A 153 3.95 8.99 -9.50
CA ARG A 153 3.55 9.85 -10.61
C ARG A 153 4.30 9.47 -11.89
N GLU A 154 5.59 9.19 -11.76
CA GLU A 154 6.49 8.80 -12.85
C GLU A 154 5.97 7.52 -13.52
N MET A 155 5.58 6.51 -12.73
CA MET A 155 4.97 5.30 -13.27
C MET A 155 3.64 5.61 -13.99
N GLY A 156 2.84 6.52 -13.44
CA GLY A 156 1.59 6.94 -14.09
C GLY A 156 1.81 7.68 -15.41
N ALA A 157 2.97 8.29 -15.63
CA ALA A 157 3.35 8.92 -16.90
C ALA A 157 3.95 7.91 -17.90
N LEU A 158 4.41 6.75 -17.43
CA LEU A 158 4.90 5.67 -18.29
C LEU A 158 3.77 4.79 -18.83
N LEU A 159 2.66 4.68 -18.09
CA LEU A 159 1.45 3.93 -18.51
C LEU A 159 0.63 4.74 -19.51
#